data_AF-A0A450ZX27-F1
#
_entry.id   AF-A0A450ZX27-F1
#
_cell.length_a   1.000
_cell.length_b   1.000
_cell.length_c   1.000
_cell.angle_alpha   90.00
_cell.angle_beta   90.00
_cell.angle_gamma   90.00
#
_symmetry.space_group_name_H-M   'P 1'
#
loop_
_entity.id
_entity.type
_entity.pdbx_description
1 polymer ?
#
loop_
_entity_poly.entity_id
_entity_poly.type
_entity_poly.pdbx_seq_one_letter_code
_entity_poly.pdbx_strand_id
1 'polypeptide(L)'
;MDRGIFDALCWFNWLVGKNKFDERNFKDIERFLVMTRWRSVIDFIYVFTANPKVSLEREFSTLLTRKMGSIMHPDILMSYKETIEYSKKKYTDLFKTIEGIDTSGTVLNELNYKVTKNILDILERNTSEKIGYLNRDAVPRLDIWFPFDKIDILRDLEFDIRSKVEDDDKKLQPIPILVITNKEKTRVLVAKKNKKQTPPDSPESKKLLLYFGGHIREEDRIESEKKDLLSVSRYALHREVKEETGIDYYPDREYSPICIWDGSNDKSKKHLAMCYVMETDLDTLKPKIDKNEFANSGNTRSGKVLDVQKIEEIQDDLEAWGKIIFKNILNSSSKQMEIDLRVG
;
A
#
# COMPACT_ATOMS: atom_id res chain seq x y z
N MET A 1 20.70 -26.54 -3.44
CA MET A 1 20.40 -25.69 -4.61
C MET A 1 18.91 -25.83 -4.85
N ASP A 2 18.11 -25.03 -4.14
CA ASP A 2 16.68 -24.94 -4.37
C ASP A 2 16.48 -24.11 -5.63
N ARG A 3 16.18 -24.79 -6.75
CA ARG A 3 16.22 -24.18 -8.08
C ARG A 3 14.93 -23.41 -8.36
N GLY A 4 15.01 -22.08 -8.32
CA GLY A 4 13.92 -21.20 -8.72
C GLY A 4 13.75 -21.12 -10.24
N ILE A 5 12.66 -20.47 -10.68
CA ILE A 5 12.29 -20.32 -12.10
C ILE A 5 13.43 -19.72 -12.94
N PHE A 6 14.20 -18.79 -12.37
CA PHE A 6 15.32 -18.16 -13.06
C PHE A 6 16.51 -19.09 -13.33
N ASP A 7 16.77 -20.04 -12.43
CA ASP A 7 17.83 -21.05 -12.64
C ASP A 7 17.46 -21.97 -13.81
N ALA A 8 16.19 -22.36 -13.93
CA ALA A 8 15.69 -23.12 -15.07
C ALA A 8 15.89 -22.37 -16.39
N LEU A 9 15.64 -21.05 -16.42
CA LEU A 9 15.91 -20.22 -17.58
C LEU A 9 17.40 -20.22 -17.95
N CYS A 10 18.30 -20.09 -16.98
CA CYS A 10 19.75 -20.16 -17.22
C CYS A 10 20.16 -21.54 -17.78
N TRP A 11 19.64 -22.60 -17.18
CA TRP A 11 19.92 -23.98 -17.58
C TRP A 11 19.48 -24.29 -19.01
N PHE A 12 18.24 -23.95 -19.37
CA PHE A 12 17.73 -24.22 -20.72
C PHE A 12 18.39 -23.35 -21.78
N ASN A 13 18.68 -22.06 -21.49
CA ASN A 13 19.48 -21.23 -22.39
C ASN A 13 20.86 -21.87 -22.65
N TRP A 14 21.48 -22.48 -21.64
CA TRP A 14 22.78 -23.12 -21.79
C TRP A 14 22.70 -24.38 -22.65
N LEU A 15 21.67 -25.22 -22.43
CA LEU A 15 21.45 -26.42 -23.23
C LEU A 15 21.17 -26.08 -24.70
N VAL A 16 20.37 -25.06 -24.98
CA VAL A 16 20.11 -24.57 -26.34
C VAL A 16 21.41 -24.05 -26.96
N GLY A 17 22.19 -23.24 -26.24
CA GLY A 17 23.49 -22.75 -26.70
C GLY A 17 24.53 -23.85 -26.98
N LYS A 18 24.36 -25.04 -26.39
CA LYS A 18 25.18 -26.24 -26.65
C LYS A 18 24.60 -27.19 -27.69
N ASN A 19 23.51 -26.82 -28.36
CA ASN A 19 22.76 -27.71 -29.26
C ASN A 19 22.36 -29.05 -28.58
N LYS A 20 22.09 -29.00 -27.28
CA LYS A 20 21.63 -30.14 -26.46
C LYS A 20 20.13 -30.09 -26.17
N PHE A 21 19.44 -29.04 -26.63
CA PHE A 21 18.01 -28.87 -26.51
C PHE A 21 17.45 -28.09 -27.70
N ASP A 22 16.25 -28.44 -28.13
CA ASP A 22 15.60 -27.81 -29.28
C ASP A 22 15.09 -26.41 -28.92
N GLU A 23 15.39 -25.43 -29.78
CA GLU A 23 15.04 -24.02 -29.55
C GLU A 23 13.53 -23.79 -29.55
N ARG A 24 12.75 -24.54 -30.35
CA ARG A 24 11.28 -24.40 -30.39
C ARG A 24 10.67 -24.89 -29.09
N ASN A 25 11.11 -26.04 -28.60
CA ASN A 25 10.69 -26.54 -27.29
C ASN A 25 11.07 -25.57 -26.16
N PHE A 26 12.24 -24.93 -26.26
CA PHE A 26 12.63 -23.94 -25.25
C PHE A 26 11.72 -22.72 -25.26
N LYS A 27 11.28 -22.23 -26.43
CA LYS A 27 10.35 -21.09 -26.50
C LYS A 27 9.04 -21.33 -25.74
N ASP A 28 8.53 -22.55 -25.77
CA ASP A 28 7.31 -22.89 -25.03
C ASP A 28 7.55 -22.98 -23.53
N ILE A 29 8.67 -23.58 -23.10
CA ILE A 29 9.09 -23.63 -21.70
C ILE A 29 9.36 -22.21 -21.17
N GLU A 30 10.08 -21.40 -21.93
CA GLU A 30 10.39 -20.00 -21.62
C GLU A 30 9.10 -19.22 -21.39
N ARG A 31 8.12 -19.33 -22.29
CA ARG A 31 6.82 -18.68 -22.16
C ARG A 31 6.11 -19.05 -20.87
N PHE A 32 6.15 -20.33 -20.49
CA PHE A 32 5.60 -20.80 -19.21
C PHE A 32 6.35 -20.23 -18.01
N LEU A 33 7.68 -20.27 -18.02
CA LEU A 33 8.53 -19.79 -16.92
C LEU A 33 8.42 -18.27 -16.72
N VAL A 34 8.16 -17.49 -17.78
CA VAL A 34 8.03 -16.02 -17.71
C VAL A 34 6.58 -15.53 -17.59
N MET A 35 5.60 -16.41 -17.31
CA MET A 35 4.22 -15.98 -17.09
C MET A 35 4.10 -14.95 -15.95
N THR A 36 3.24 -13.95 -16.13
CA THR A 36 2.98 -12.90 -15.13
C THR A 36 2.61 -13.47 -13.77
N ARG A 37 1.84 -14.57 -13.73
CA ARG A 37 1.43 -15.25 -12.49
C ARG A 37 2.62 -15.72 -11.64
N TRP A 38 3.72 -16.15 -12.26
CA TRP A 38 4.91 -16.58 -11.53
C TRP A 38 5.76 -15.38 -11.13
N ARG A 39 5.91 -14.42 -12.04
CA ARG A 39 6.70 -13.21 -11.80
C ARG A 39 6.08 -12.29 -10.76
N SER A 40 4.75 -12.29 -10.60
CA SER A 40 4.06 -11.43 -9.63
C SER A 40 4.38 -11.78 -8.18
N VAL A 41 4.76 -13.05 -7.90
CA VAL A 41 5.13 -13.54 -6.56
C VAL A 41 6.65 -13.59 -6.33
N ILE A 42 7.45 -13.19 -7.32
CA ILE A 42 8.91 -13.12 -7.22
C ILE A 42 9.30 -11.64 -7.25
N ASP A 43 9.60 -11.10 -6.08
CA ASP A 43 10.06 -9.72 -5.97
C ASP A 43 11.53 -9.57 -6.36
N PHE A 44 12.32 -10.62 -6.16
CA PHE A 44 13.76 -10.51 -6.23
C PHE A 44 14.46 -11.81 -6.61
N ILE A 45 15.51 -11.70 -7.44
CA ILE A 45 16.37 -12.83 -7.83
C ILE A 45 17.84 -12.48 -7.55
N TYR A 46 18.50 -13.27 -6.70
CA TYR A 46 19.96 -13.24 -6.57
C TYR A 46 20.61 -14.26 -7.48
N VAL A 47 21.62 -13.82 -8.23
CA VAL A 47 22.42 -14.67 -9.09
C VAL A 47 23.86 -14.66 -8.59
N PHE A 48 24.24 -15.70 -7.87
CA PHE A 48 25.59 -15.88 -7.37
C PHE A 48 26.44 -16.57 -8.43
N THR A 49 27.55 -15.94 -8.81
CA THR A 49 28.54 -16.54 -9.72
C THR A 49 29.89 -16.66 -9.03
N ALA A 50 30.75 -17.52 -9.58
CA ALA A 50 32.14 -17.64 -9.21
C ALA A 50 32.94 -18.01 -10.46
N ASN A 51 34.22 -17.65 -10.48
CA ASN A 51 35.15 -18.10 -11.49
C ASN A 51 35.30 -19.62 -11.37
N PRO A 52 35.41 -20.35 -12.51
CA PRO A 52 35.50 -21.81 -12.50
C PRO A 52 36.57 -22.35 -11.56
N LYS A 53 37.75 -21.69 -11.51
CA LYS A 53 38.84 -22.05 -10.60
C LYS A 53 38.40 -22.01 -9.13
N VAL A 54 37.80 -20.90 -8.70
CA VAL A 54 37.33 -20.72 -7.31
C VAL A 54 36.19 -21.69 -7.00
N SER A 55 35.28 -21.92 -7.95
CA SER A 55 34.19 -22.88 -7.78
C SER A 55 34.70 -24.31 -7.57
N LEU A 56 35.71 -24.72 -8.35
CA LEU A 56 36.33 -26.03 -8.23
C LEU A 56 37.13 -26.16 -6.93
N GLU A 57 37.87 -25.13 -6.54
CA GLU A 57 38.59 -25.09 -5.26
C GLU A 57 37.63 -25.29 -4.08
N ARG A 58 36.48 -24.61 -4.09
CA ARG A 58 35.42 -24.75 -3.07
C ARG A 58 34.84 -26.16 -3.04
N GLU A 59 34.49 -26.72 -4.20
CA GLU A 59 33.96 -28.08 -4.32
C GLU A 59 34.93 -29.12 -3.75
N PHE A 60 36.21 -29.04 -4.13
CA PHE A 60 37.21 -30.02 -3.70
C PHE A 60 37.73 -29.79 -2.28
N SER A 61 37.44 -28.65 -1.65
CA SER A 61 37.88 -28.36 -0.28
C SER A 61 37.29 -29.31 0.76
N THR A 62 36.11 -29.87 0.48
CA THR A 62 35.38 -30.77 1.39
C THR A 62 35.36 -32.22 0.90
N LEU A 63 35.94 -32.52 -0.27
CA LEU A 63 35.90 -33.85 -0.88
C LEU A 63 37.22 -34.61 -0.66
N LEU A 64 37.09 -35.89 -0.27
CA LEU A 64 38.23 -36.80 -0.10
C LEU A 64 38.89 -37.22 -1.43
N THR A 65 38.20 -37.01 -2.56
CA THR A 65 38.71 -37.36 -3.90
C THR A 65 38.53 -36.20 -4.87
N ARG A 66 39.48 -36.05 -5.80
CA ARG A 66 39.50 -34.97 -6.81
C ARG A 66 39.02 -35.45 -8.18
N LYS A 67 38.05 -36.37 -8.23
CA LYS A 67 37.53 -36.89 -9.49
C LYS A 67 36.55 -35.89 -10.11
N MET A 68 36.88 -35.35 -11.27
CA MET A 68 36.00 -34.42 -11.99
C MET A 68 34.83 -35.17 -12.64
N GLY A 69 33.61 -34.64 -12.44
CA GLY A 69 32.42 -35.06 -13.17
C GLY A 69 32.33 -34.40 -14.55
N SER A 70 31.42 -34.88 -15.40
CA SER A 70 31.24 -34.37 -16.77
C SER A 70 30.78 -32.90 -16.85
N ILE A 71 30.21 -32.34 -15.78
CA ILE A 71 29.80 -30.93 -15.69
C ILE A 71 30.83 -30.07 -14.96
N MET A 72 31.58 -30.66 -14.01
CA MET A 72 32.56 -29.98 -13.17
C MET A 72 33.91 -29.85 -13.89
N HIS A 73 33.87 -29.34 -15.12
CA HIS A 73 35.04 -29.05 -15.95
C HIS A 73 35.17 -27.53 -16.15
N PRO A 74 36.38 -26.94 -16.10
CA PRO A 74 36.57 -25.49 -16.20
C PRO A 74 35.86 -24.83 -17.39
N ASP A 75 35.95 -25.43 -18.58
CA ASP A 75 35.35 -24.89 -19.80
C ASP A 75 33.81 -24.92 -19.76
N ILE A 76 33.24 -25.94 -19.13
CA ILE A 76 31.79 -26.08 -18.97
C ILE A 76 31.28 -25.06 -17.96
N LEU A 77 31.97 -24.92 -16.83
CA LEU A 77 31.64 -23.92 -15.81
C LEU A 77 31.78 -22.49 -16.36
N MET A 78 32.79 -22.22 -17.19
CA MET A 78 32.93 -20.91 -17.86
C MET A 78 31.76 -20.65 -18.79
N SER A 79 31.44 -21.62 -19.66
CA SER A 79 30.32 -21.50 -20.59
C SER A 79 28.97 -21.33 -19.88
N TYR A 80 28.79 -21.96 -18.71
CA TYR A 80 27.59 -21.78 -17.91
C TYR A 80 27.56 -20.39 -17.26
N LYS A 81 28.68 -19.89 -16.72
CA LYS A 81 28.80 -18.52 -16.18
C LYS A 81 28.43 -17.47 -17.25
N GLU A 82 28.94 -17.61 -18.46
CA GLU A 82 28.61 -16.73 -19.59
C GLU A 82 27.11 -16.74 -19.91
N THR A 83 26.49 -17.93 -19.85
CA THR A 83 25.05 -18.07 -20.09
C THR A 83 24.23 -17.42 -18.99
N ILE A 84 24.65 -17.54 -17.73
CA ILE A 84 23.98 -16.86 -16.61
C ILE A 84 23.99 -15.34 -16.83
N GLU A 85 25.13 -14.76 -17.23
CA GLU A 85 25.22 -13.33 -17.52
C GLU A 85 24.37 -12.91 -18.72
N TYR A 86 24.28 -13.76 -19.75
CA TYR A 86 23.35 -13.56 -20.86
C TYR A 86 21.88 -13.59 -20.40
N SER A 87 21.48 -14.59 -19.62
CA SER A 87 20.10 -14.73 -19.12
C SER A 87 19.70 -13.57 -18.21
N LYS A 88 20.60 -13.07 -17.36
CA LYS A 88 20.37 -11.84 -16.58
C LYS A 88 19.99 -10.67 -17.46
N LYS A 89 20.78 -10.39 -18.51
CA LYS A 89 20.49 -9.30 -19.44
C LYS A 89 19.17 -9.53 -20.19
N LYS A 90 18.94 -10.75 -20.67
CA LYS A 90 17.74 -11.11 -21.44
C LYS A 90 16.44 -10.93 -20.66
N TYR A 91 16.45 -11.19 -19.35
CA TYR A 91 15.23 -11.21 -18.54
C TYR A 91 15.12 -10.07 -17.51
N THR A 92 16.07 -9.12 -17.51
CA THR A 92 16.08 -7.97 -16.57
C THR A 92 14.75 -7.22 -16.59
N ASP A 93 14.19 -6.96 -17.77
CA ASP A 93 12.95 -6.18 -17.90
C ASP A 93 11.68 -6.99 -17.57
N LEU A 94 11.79 -8.32 -17.43
CA LEU A 94 10.66 -9.17 -17.09
C LEU A 94 10.50 -9.33 -15.57
N PHE A 95 11.59 -9.44 -14.82
CA PHE A 95 11.50 -9.59 -13.37
C PHE A 95 11.60 -8.24 -12.67
N LYS A 96 10.98 -8.09 -11.49
CA LYS A 96 11.01 -6.82 -10.76
C LYS A 96 12.44 -6.38 -10.44
N THR A 97 13.30 -7.32 -10.02
CA THR A 97 14.71 -7.06 -9.74
C THR A 97 15.56 -8.33 -9.88
N ILE A 98 16.72 -8.20 -10.54
CA ILE A 98 17.74 -9.26 -10.66
C ILE A 98 19.10 -8.69 -10.29
N GLU A 99 19.75 -9.24 -9.27
CA GLU A 99 21.08 -8.80 -8.84
C GLU A 99 22.12 -9.91 -8.99
N GLY A 100 23.24 -9.56 -9.63
CA GLY A 100 24.37 -10.47 -9.80
C GLY A 100 25.46 -10.22 -8.78
N ILE A 101 25.96 -11.29 -8.15
CA ILE A 101 27.08 -11.21 -7.21
C ILE A 101 28.15 -12.22 -7.61
N ASP A 102 29.30 -11.74 -8.08
CA ASP A 102 30.50 -12.57 -8.23
C ASP A 102 31.15 -12.75 -6.85
N THR A 103 31.28 -14.00 -6.45
CA THR A 103 31.79 -14.41 -5.14
C THR A 103 33.26 -14.81 -5.18
N SER A 104 33.95 -14.68 -6.32
CA SER A 104 35.31 -15.19 -6.53
C SER A 104 36.36 -14.58 -5.59
N GLY A 105 36.16 -13.33 -5.16
CA GLY A 105 37.10 -12.58 -4.32
C GLY A 105 36.55 -12.13 -2.97
N THR A 106 35.35 -12.60 -2.60
CA THR A 106 34.62 -12.05 -1.45
C THR A 106 34.78 -12.96 -0.22
N VAL A 107 35.11 -12.37 0.93
CA VAL A 107 35.09 -13.08 2.22
C VAL A 107 33.64 -13.41 2.57
N LEU A 108 33.36 -14.65 2.99
CA LEU A 108 31.99 -15.14 3.21
C LEU A 108 31.16 -14.23 4.12
N ASN A 109 31.76 -13.70 5.19
CA ASN A 109 31.07 -12.80 6.12
C ASN A 109 30.68 -11.45 5.48
N GLU A 110 31.54 -10.89 4.63
CA GLU A 110 31.25 -9.65 3.90
C GLU A 110 30.15 -9.86 2.86
N LEU A 111 30.19 -11.00 2.16
CA LEU A 111 29.14 -11.40 1.23
C LEU A 111 27.79 -11.54 1.94
N ASN A 112 27.76 -12.27 3.06
CA ASN A 112 26.54 -12.47 3.84
C ASN A 112 25.99 -11.13 4.33
N TYR A 113 26.84 -10.27 4.89
CA TYR A 113 26.42 -8.93 5.32
C TYR A 113 25.82 -8.11 4.18
N LYS A 114 26.48 -8.07 3.01
CA LYS A 114 25.99 -7.35 1.83
C LYS A 114 24.66 -7.89 1.33
N VAL A 115 24.53 -9.20 1.20
CA VAL A 115 23.29 -9.86 0.74
C VAL A 115 22.16 -9.60 1.73
N THR A 116 22.40 -9.81 3.03
CA THR A 116 21.39 -9.55 4.07
C THR A 116 20.96 -8.10 4.09
N LYS A 117 21.90 -7.15 4.03
CA LYS A 117 21.58 -5.72 3.97
C LYS A 117 20.74 -5.39 2.74
N ASN A 118 21.14 -5.85 1.55
CA ASN A 118 20.38 -5.60 0.33
C ASN A 118 18.98 -6.23 0.37
N ILE A 119 18.84 -7.43 0.95
CA ILE A 119 17.52 -8.06 1.17
C ILE A 119 16.67 -7.16 2.07
N LEU A 120 17.22 -6.67 3.19
CA LEU A 120 16.51 -5.79 4.11
C LEU A 120 16.10 -4.48 3.44
N ASP A 121 17.00 -3.82 2.72
CA ASP A 121 16.73 -2.56 2.02
C ASP A 121 15.61 -2.72 0.96
N ILE A 122 15.54 -3.88 0.32
CA ILE A 122 14.52 -4.19 -0.70
C ILE A 122 13.19 -4.59 -0.06
N LEU A 123 13.24 -5.40 1.01
CA LEU A 123 12.04 -5.69 1.80
C LEU A 123 11.46 -4.39 2.33
N GLU A 124 12.27 -3.51 2.92
CA GLU A 124 11.86 -2.18 3.36
C GLU A 124 11.25 -1.37 2.22
N ARG A 125 11.88 -1.33 1.04
CA ARG A 125 11.33 -0.60 -0.13
C ARG A 125 9.99 -1.17 -0.63
N ASN A 126 9.83 -2.49 -0.61
CA ASN A 126 8.64 -3.17 -1.12
C ASN A 126 7.51 -3.21 -0.09
N THR A 127 7.81 -3.17 1.20
CA THR A 127 6.82 -3.06 2.28
C THR A 127 6.50 -1.61 2.64
N SER A 128 7.34 -0.67 2.23
CA SER A 128 7.09 0.76 2.40
C SER A 128 5.85 1.16 1.61
N GLU A 129 4.80 1.48 2.35
CA GLU A 129 3.57 2.03 1.81
C GLU A 129 3.88 3.31 1.02
N LYS A 130 3.50 3.33 -0.26
CA LYS A 130 3.55 4.53 -1.09
C LYS A 130 2.17 5.15 -1.15
N ILE A 131 2.07 6.40 -0.72
CA ILE A 131 0.80 7.11 -0.63
C ILE A 131 0.72 8.26 -1.64
N GLY A 132 -0.51 8.55 -2.04
CA GLY A 132 -0.84 9.63 -2.96
C GLY A 132 -0.69 11.00 -2.32
N TYR A 133 -0.12 11.95 -3.06
CA TYR A 133 -0.05 13.34 -2.65
C TYR A 133 -0.23 14.31 -3.83
N LEU A 134 -0.65 15.51 -3.49
CA LEU A 134 -0.71 16.68 -4.35
C LEU A 134 0.36 17.67 -3.92
N ASN A 135 0.79 18.53 -4.85
CA ASN A 135 1.52 19.72 -4.44
C ASN A 135 0.57 20.63 -3.63
N ARG A 136 1.02 21.09 -2.46
CA ARG A 136 0.27 21.97 -1.56
C ARG A 136 -0.29 23.21 -2.26
N ASP A 137 0.41 23.74 -3.26
CA ASP A 137 0.00 24.92 -4.01
C ASP A 137 -1.18 24.65 -4.97
N ALA A 138 -1.49 23.37 -5.24
CA ALA A 138 -2.64 22.98 -6.06
C ALA A 138 -3.99 23.18 -5.34
N VAL A 139 -3.98 23.31 -4.01
CA VAL A 139 -5.19 23.55 -3.22
C VAL A 139 -5.16 24.98 -2.69
N PRO A 140 -6.03 25.88 -3.20
CA PRO A 140 -6.07 27.25 -2.72
C PRO A 140 -6.40 27.28 -1.24
N ARG A 141 -5.98 28.33 -0.55
CA ARG A 141 -6.33 28.52 0.86
C ARG A 141 -7.81 28.88 0.95
N LEU A 142 -8.63 27.86 1.12
CA LEU A 142 -10.08 27.94 1.25
C LEU A 142 -10.48 27.96 2.73
N ASP A 143 -11.79 28.08 2.96
CA ASP A 143 -12.39 27.77 4.25
C ASP A 143 -12.04 26.33 4.68
N ILE A 144 -12.21 26.04 5.96
CA ILE A 144 -11.94 24.69 6.49
C ILE A 144 -12.87 23.63 5.86
N TRP A 145 -14.06 24.04 5.43
CA TRP A 145 -15.11 23.18 4.87
C TRP A 145 -15.55 23.74 3.51
N PHE A 146 -15.34 22.98 2.44
CA PHE A 146 -15.59 23.47 1.08
C PHE A 146 -15.92 22.34 0.10
N PRO A 147 -16.66 22.60 -0.99
CA PRO A 147 -16.91 21.60 -2.02
C PRO A 147 -15.64 21.26 -2.84
N PHE A 148 -15.54 20.01 -3.31
CA PHE A 148 -14.38 19.52 -4.06
C PHE A 148 -14.09 20.30 -5.36
N ASP A 149 -15.10 20.90 -5.98
CA ASP A 149 -14.97 21.68 -7.21
C ASP A 149 -14.08 22.95 -7.08
N LYS A 150 -13.73 23.33 -5.85
CA LYS A 150 -12.78 24.42 -5.55
C LYS A 150 -11.31 24.00 -5.63
N ILE A 151 -11.04 22.71 -5.73
CA ILE A 151 -9.68 22.19 -5.92
C ILE A 151 -9.34 22.29 -7.40
N ASP A 152 -8.13 22.72 -7.73
CA ASP A 152 -7.68 22.68 -9.12
C ASP A 152 -7.34 21.22 -9.49
N ILE A 153 -8.28 20.56 -10.18
CA ILE A 153 -8.26 19.11 -10.51
C ILE A 153 -7.27 18.79 -11.64
N LEU A 154 -6.58 19.78 -12.22
CA LEU A 154 -5.74 19.58 -13.41
C LEU A 154 -4.46 18.76 -13.19
N ARG A 155 -4.23 18.18 -12.00
CA ARG A 155 -3.02 17.39 -11.71
C ARG A 155 -3.34 15.96 -11.30
N ASP A 156 -2.64 15.04 -11.97
CA ASP A 156 -2.57 13.63 -11.58
C ASP A 156 -1.99 13.50 -10.16
N LEU A 157 -2.45 12.47 -9.43
CA LEU A 157 -1.92 12.13 -8.12
C LEU A 157 -0.49 11.58 -8.26
N GLU A 158 0.46 12.15 -7.52
CA GLU A 158 1.83 11.62 -7.41
C GLU A 158 1.94 10.66 -6.22
N PHE A 159 2.91 9.74 -6.25
CA PHE A 159 3.08 8.71 -5.23
C PHE A 159 4.54 8.61 -4.79
N ASP A 160 4.77 8.56 -3.48
CA ASP A 160 6.09 8.36 -2.89
C ASP A 160 5.93 7.66 -1.52
N ILE A 161 7.04 7.23 -0.93
CA ILE A 161 7.07 6.54 0.37
C ILE A 161 6.43 7.41 1.44
N ARG A 162 5.51 6.83 2.22
CA ARG A 162 4.72 7.51 3.25
C ARG A 162 5.52 8.38 4.20
N SER A 163 6.63 7.88 4.74
CA SER A 163 7.48 8.68 5.65
C SER A 163 7.99 9.95 4.98
N LYS A 164 8.44 9.88 3.72
CA LYS A 164 8.88 11.05 2.94
C LYS A 164 7.75 12.01 2.61
N VAL A 165 6.53 11.51 2.47
CA VAL A 165 5.34 12.34 2.20
C VAL A 165 4.89 13.04 3.47
N GLU A 166 4.82 12.33 4.60
CA GLU A 166 4.46 12.90 5.90
C GLU A 166 5.48 13.95 6.39
N ASP A 167 6.76 13.80 6.04
CA ASP A 167 7.83 14.75 6.42
C ASP A 167 7.89 16.02 5.55
N ASP A 168 7.24 16.06 4.39
CA ASP A 168 7.31 17.18 3.44
C ASP A 168 6.08 18.09 3.51
N ASP A 169 6.25 19.30 4.04
CA ASP A 169 5.20 20.33 4.17
C ASP A 169 4.63 20.81 2.81
N LYS A 170 5.30 20.51 1.69
CA LYS A 170 4.82 20.84 0.34
C LYS A 170 3.93 19.75 -0.25
N LYS A 171 3.81 18.59 0.40
CA LYS A 171 2.98 17.47 -0.05
C LYS A 171 1.69 17.45 0.76
N LEU A 172 0.57 17.59 0.07
CA LEU A 172 -0.77 17.52 0.64
C LEU A 172 -1.38 16.15 0.30
N GLN A 173 -1.81 15.43 1.34
CA GLN A 173 -2.31 14.07 1.24
C GLN A 173 -3.84 14.09 1.21
N PRO A 174 -4.48 13.73 0.08
CA PRO A 174 -5.92 13.52 0.05
C PRO A 174 -6.28 12.23 0.79
N ILE A 175 -7.17 12.35 1.78
CA ILE A 175 -7.63 11.26 2.64
C ILE A 175 -9.13 11.06 2.42
N PRO A 176 -9.55 10.12 1.55
CA PRO A 176 -10.96 9.78 1.43
C PRO A 176 -11.51 9.21 2.73
N ILE A 177 -12.62 9.78 3.21
CA ILE A 177 -13.30 9.34 4.41
C ILE A 177 -14.81 9.18 4.18
N LEU A 178 -15.44 8.29 4.95
CA LEU A 178 -16.87 8.02 4.91
C LEU A 178 -17.51 8.22 6.29
N VAL A 179 -18.56 9.04 6.33
CA VAL A 179 -19.47 9.16 7.48
C VAL A 179 -20.68 8.26 7.23
N ILE A 180 -20.95 7.32 8.13
CA ILE A 180 -22.08 6.38 8.02
C ILE A 180 -23.14 6.77 9.04
N THR A 181 -24.30 7.20 8.56
CA THR A 181 -25.37 7.80 9.36
C THR A 181 -26.74 7.25 8.97
N ASN A 182 -27.76 7.46 9.81
CA ASN A 182 -29.15 7.33 9.35
C ASN A 182 -29.57 8.54 8.49
N LYS A 183 -30.68 8.39 7.76
CA LYS A 183 -31.23 9.43 6.87
C LYS A 183 -31.51 10.75 7.60
N GLU A 184 -31.99 10.68 8.84
CA GLU A 184 -32.31 11.84 9.67
C GLU A 184 -31.06 12.51 10.26
N LYS A 185 -29.88 11.88 10.10
CA LYS A 185 -28.59 12.34 10.64
C LYS A 185 -28.55 12.51 12.15
N THR A 186 -29.39 11.76 12.85
CA THR A 186 -29.50 11.74 14.32
C THR A 186 -28.69 10.63 14.97
N ARG A 187 -28.19 9.66 14.19
CA ARG A 187 -27.38 8.53 14.63
C ARG A 187 -26.22 8.29 13.66
N VAL A 188 -25.03 8.02 14.19
CA VAL A 188 -23.81 7.81 13.39
C VAL A 188 -23.01 6.62 13.91
N LEU A 189 -22.40 5.87 13.00
CA LEU A 189 -21.45 4.82 13.35
C LEU A 189 -20.11 5.45 13.74
N VAL A 190 -19.59 5.08 14.91
CA VAL A 190 -18.35 5.68 15.43
C VAL A 190 -17.25 4.64 15.61
N ALA A 191 -16.00 5.11 15.58
CA ALA A 191 -14.82 4.30 15.74
C ALA A 191 -13.83 4.90 16.74
N LYS A 192 -12.99 4.06 17.33
CA LYS A 192 -11.87 4.51 18.17
C LYS A 192 -10.63 3.72 17.80
N LYS A 193 -9.59 4.40 17.31
CA LYS A 193 -8.36 3.73 16.88
C LYS A 193 -7.68 3.00 18.02
N ASN A 194 -7.02 1.90 17.67
CA ASN A 194 -6.27 1.09 18.61
C ASN A 194 -5.01 1.84 19.06
N LYS A 195 -4.77 1.91 20.37
CA LYS A 195 -3.61 2.58 20.96
C LYS A 195 -2.27 2.03 20.45
N LYS A 196 -2.24 0.75 20.05
CA LYS A 196 -1.02 0.10 19.54
C LYS A 196 -0.67 0.52 18.10
N GLN A 197 -1.66 0.94 17.31
CA GLN A 197 -1.50 1.32 15.90
C GLN A 197 -1.49 2.83 15.70
N THR A 198 -1.68 3.62 16.76
CA THR A 198 -1.75 5.08 16.66
C THR A 198 -0.57 5.70 17.38
N PRO A 199 0.34 6.37 16.66
CA PRO A 199 1.41 7.15 17.28
C PRO A 199 0.84 8.15 18.30
N PRO A 200 1.56 8.44 19.42
CA PRO A 200 1.08 9.37 20.45
C PRO A 200 0.79 10.78 19.93
N ASP A 201 1.47 11.19 18.87
CA ASP A 201 1.36 12.48 18.17
C ASP A 201 0.23 12.52 17.14
N SER A 202 -0.45 11.41 16.86
CA SER A 202 -1.57 11.40 15.92
C SER A 202 -2.78 12.18 16.49
N PRO A 203 -3.41 13.08 15.72
CA PRO A 203 -4.65 13.76 16.10
C PRO A 203 -5.78 12.81 16.52
N GLU A 204 -5.78 11.60 15.97
CA GLU A 204 -6.80 10.58 16.21
C GLU A 204 -6.55 9.76 17.49
N SER A 205 -5.37 9.92 18.11
CA SER A 205 -4.95 9.10 19.25
C SER A 205 -5.88 9.29 20.45
N LYS A 206 -6.50 8.19 20.87
CA LYS A 206 -7.48 8.13 21.98
C LYS A 206 -8.76 8.95 21.75
N LYS A 207 -8.95 9.56 20.58
CA LYS A 207 -10.14 10.30 20.20
C LYS A 207 -11.22 9.38 19.63
N LEU A 208 -12.46 9.87 19.61
CA LEU A 208 -13.57 9.22 18.95
C LEU A 208 -13.68 9.77 17.52
N LEU A 209 -13.74 8.87 16.53
CA LEU A 209 -13.88 9.21 15.12
C LEU A 209 -15.33 9.00 14.69
N LEU A 210 -15.82 9.91 13.85
CA LEU A 210 -17.15 9.86 13.24
C LEU A 210 -17.09 9.42 11.77
N TYR A 211 -15.94 8.90 11.33
CA TYR A 211 -15.66 8.50 9.96
C TYR A 211 -14.75 7.27 9.91
N PHE A 212 -14.68 6.69 8.72
CA PHE A 212 -13.84 5.55 8.32
C PHE A 212 -13.07 5.92 7.05
N GLY A 213 -11.86 5.42 6.85
CA GLY A 213 -11.04 5.73 5.69
C GLY A 213 -9.58 6.05 6.00
N GLY A 214 -8.78 6.13 4.94
CA GLY A 214 -7.33 6.17 5.05
C GLY A 214 -6.63 6.76 3.83
N HIS A 215 -5.33 6.48 3.70
CA HIS A 215 -4.52 7.02 2.63
C HIS A 215 -4.83 6.34 1.29
N ILE A 216 -4.71 7.11 0.21
CA ILE A 216 -4.69 6.55 -1.13
C ILE A 216 -3.31 5.90 -1.36
N ARG A 217 -3.28 4.64 -1.78
CA ARG A 217 -2.05 3.89 -2.09
C ARG A 217 -1.79 3.83 -3.59
N GLU A 218 -0.53 3.60 -3.99
CA GLU A 218 -0.17 3.48 -5.42
C GLU A 218 -0.95 2.36 -6.12
N GLU A 219 -1.29 1.28 -5.41
CA GLU A 219 -2.14 0.19 -5.91
C GLU A 219 -3.56 0.65 -6.27
N ASP A 220 -4.14 1.61 -5.55
CA ASP A 220 -5.50 2.13 -5.83
C ASP A 220 -5.56 2.78 -7.22
N ARG A 221 -4.47 3.42 -7.66
CA ARG A 221 -4.37 3.98 -9.01
C ARG A 221 -4.36 2.87 -10.07
N ILE A 222 -3.63 1.78 -9.82
CA ILE A 222 -3.52 0.66 -10.76
C ILE A 222 -4.87 -0.02 -10.92
N GLU A 223 -5.55 -0.31 -9.81
CA GLU A 223 -6.83 -1.02 -9.81
C GLU A 223 -8.00 -0.17 -10.31
N SER A 224 -7.96 1.16 -10.12
CA SER A 224 -9.00 2.05 -10.65
C SER A 224 -8.97 2.21 -12.18
N GLU A 225 -7.87 1.81 -12.85
CA GLU A 225 -7.59 2.06 -14.27
C GLU A 225 -7.67 3.55 -14.69
N LYS A 226 -7.60 4.46 -13.71
CA LYS A 226 -7.72 5.92 -13.88
C LYS A 226 -6.57 6.62 -13.16
N LYS A 227 -6.37 7.89 -13.51
CA LYS A 227 -5.31 8.74 -12.93
C LYS A 227 -5.85 9.94 -12.18
N ASP A 228 -7.10 10.32 -12.44
CA ASP A 228 -7.69 11.49 -11.80
C ASP A 228 -7.94 11.22 -10.31
N LEU A 229 -7.70 12.27 -9.50
CA LEU A 229 -7.83 12.22 -8.05
C LEU A 229 -9.16 11.61 -7.60
N LEU A 230 -10.28 12.03 -8.20
CA LEU A 230 -11.60 11.62 -7.74
C LEU A 230 -11.86 10.12 -7.94
N SER A 231 -11.48 9.57 -9.10
CA SER A 231 -11.62 8.14 -9.38
C SER A 231 -10.75 7.29 -8.46
N VAL A 232 -9.50 7.69 -8.25
CA VAL A 232 -8.57 6.97 -7.36
C VAL A 232 -9.04 7.07 -5.90
N SER A 233 -9.48 8.25 -5.45
CA SER A 233 -10.02 8.46 -4.09
C SER A 233 -11.25 7.61 -3.80
N ARG A 234 -12.15 7.42 -4.78
CA ARG A 234 -13.34 6.57 -4.60
C ARG A 234 -12.96 5.11 -4.46
N TYR A 235 -11.97 4.64 -5.21
CA TYR A 235 -11.47 3.27 -5.10
C TYR A 235 -10.78 3.06 -3.74
N ALA A 236 -9.89 3.98 -3.35
CA ALA A 236 -9.25 3.96 -2.05
C ALA A 236 -10.29 3.97 -0.90
N LEU A 237 -11.33 4.79 -0.99
CA LEU A 237 -12.41 4.79 0.01
C LEU A 237 -13.08 3.43 0.14
N HIS A 238 -13.42 2.82 -1.00
CA HIS A 238 -14.04 1.49 -1.02
C HIS A 238 -13.14 0.46 -0.33
N ARG A 239 -11.85 0.42 -0.69
CA ARG A 239 -10.86 -0.49 -0.09
C ARG A 239 -10.77 -0.27 1.42
N GLU A 240 -10.52 0.96 1.87
CA GLU A 240 -10.36 1.30 3.28
C GLU A 240 -11.62 0.95 4.08
N VAL A 241 -12.81 1.38 3.64
CA VAL A 241 -14.07 1.08 4.35
C VAL A 241 -14.33 -0.41 4.42
N LYS A 242 -14.01 -1.16 3.37
CA LYS A 242 -14.17 -2.62 3.33
C LYS A 242 -13.18 -3.33 4.26
N GLU A 243 -11.93 -2.88 4.31
CA GLU A 243 -10.90 -3.38 5.23
C GLU A 243 -11.28 -3.08 6.69
N GLU A 244 -11.71 -1.85 6.96
CA GLU A 244 -12.01 -1.31 8.30
C GLU A 244 -13.31 -1.84 8.90
N THR A 245 -14.36 -2.00 8.08
CA THR A 245 -15.73 -2.26 8.56
C THR A 245 -16.40 -3.46 7.91
N GLY A 246 -15.82 -4.03 6.84
CA GLY A 246 -16.45 -5.08 6.04
C GLY A 246 -17.65 -4.62 5.20
N ILE A 247 -17.97 -3.32 5.19
CA ILE A 247 -19.06 -2.75 4.40
C ILE A 247 -18.57 -2.54 2.96
N ASP A 248 -19.35 -3.04 1.99
CA ASP A 248 -19.07 -2.86 0.57
C ASP A 248 -19.74 -1.57 0.08
N TYR A 249 -19.01 -0.44 0.16
CA TYR A 249 -19.50 0.88 -0.23
C TYR A 249 -18.68 1.47 -1.38
N TYR A 250 -19.36 1.80 -2.47
CA TYR A 250 -18.80 2.55 -3.60
C TYR A 250 -19.54 3.89 -3.73
N PRO A 251 -18.86 5.04 -3.62
CA PRO A 251 -19.48 6.33 -3.88
C PRO A 251 -20.01 6.42 -5.31
N ASP A 252 -21.24 6.91 -5.48
CA ASP A 252 -21.76 7.15 -6.83
C ASP A 252 -20.93 8.23 -7.55
N ARG A 253 -20.80 8.09 -8.87
CA ARG A 253 -19.98 8.98 -9.70
C ARG A 253 -20.49 10.42 -9.74
N GLU A 254 -21.77 10.62 -9.48
CA GLU A 254 -22.42 11.92 -9.46
C GLU A 254 -22.16 12.69 -8.16
N TYR A 255 -21.83 12.00 -7.06
CA TYR A 255 -21.54 12.64 -5.78
C TYR A 255 -20.07 13.06 -5.69
N SER A 256 -19.86 14.37 -5.59
CA SER A 256 -18.57 14.95 -5.24
C SER A 256 -18.43 15.01 -3.71
N PRO A 257 -17.25 14.70 -3.16
CA PRO A 257 -17.03 14.80 -1.73
C PRO A 257 -17.04 16.24 -1.25
N ILE A 258 -17.27 16.41 0.05
CA ILE A 258 -16.94 17.65 0.73
C ILE A 258 -15.52 17.58 1.25
N CYS A 259 -14.76 18.64 1.05
CA CYS A 259 -13.39 18.73 1.51
C CYS A 259 -13.33 19.37 2.91
N ILE A 260 -12.52 18.76 3.77
CA ILE A 260 -12.20 19.26 5.11
C ILE A 260 -10.70 19.46 5.21
N TRP A 261 -10.26 20.69 5.47
CA TRP A 261 -8.84 20.99 5.62
C TRP A 261 -8.58 21.87 6.83
N ASP A 262 -8.01 21.28 7.87
CA ASP A 262 -7.67 21.98 9.10
C ASP A 262 -6.17 22.30 9.15
N GLY A 263 -5.84 23.59 9.14
CA GLY A 263 -4.47 24.07 9.27
C GLY A 263 -3.99 24.26 10.72
N SER A 264 -4.75 23.80 11.71
CA SER A 264 -4.49 24.09 13.13
C SER A 264 -3.22 23.44 13.71
N ASN A 265 -2.77 22.33 13.12
CA ASN A 265 -1.57 21.60 13.58
C ASN A 265 -0.74 21.07 12.42
N ASP A 266 0.52 20.72 12.70
CA ASP A 266 1.51 20.31 11.71
C ASP A 266 1.14 19.05 10.92
N LYS A 267 0.33 18.16 11.50
CA LYS A 267 -0.13 16.96 10.81
C LYS A 267 -1.37 17.28 9.96
N SER A 268 -2.39 17.91 10.54
CA SER A 268 -3.63 18.24 9.82
C SER A 268 -3.41 19.18 8.64
N LYS A 269 -2.43 20.10 8.68
CA LYS A 269 -2.12 20.98 7.53
C LYS A 269 -1.67 20.21 6.28
N LYS A 270 -1.18 18.98 6.45
CA LYS A 270 -0.73 18.07 5.37
C LYS A 270 -1.79 17.10 4.90
N HIS A 271 -2.96 17.07 5.54
CA HIS A 271 -4.04 16.13 5.20
C HIS A 271 -5.30 16.88 4.78
N LEU A 272 -5.86 16.46 3.65
CA LEU A 272 -7.10 16.98 3.11
C LEU A 272 -8.14 15.86 3.14
N ALA A 273 -9.11 15.93 4.04
CA ALA A 273 -10.19 14.95 4.08
C ALA A 273 -11.12 15.15 2.88
N MET A 274 -11.40 14.07 2.13
CA MET A 274 -12.42 14.00 1.09
C MET A 274 -13.61 13.22 1.64
N CYS A 275 -14.55 13.93 2.23
CA CYS A 275 -15.65 13.39 3.02
C CYS A 275 -16.86 13.01 2.14
N TYR A 276 -17.24 11.74 2.23
CA TYR A 276 -18.47 11.17 1.69
C TYR A 276 -19.44 10.85 2.83
N VAL A 277 -20.72 10.76 2.50
CA VAL A 277 -21.78 10.42 3.46
C VAL A 277 -22.58 9.25 2.91
N MET A 278 -22.71 8.19 3.71
CA MET A 278 -23.59 7.06 3.44
C MET A 278 -24.77 7.12 4.42
N GLU A 279 -25.97 7.30 3.88
CA GLU A 279 -27.21 7.23 4.62
C GLU A 279 -27.78 5.81 4.53
N THR A 280 -27.95 5.15 5.68
CA THR A 280 -28.40 3.76 5.73
C THR A 280 -29.22 3.46 6.98
N ASP A 281 -29.88 2.31 7.00
CA ASP A 281 -30.52 1.80 8.21
C ASP A 281 -29.47 1.18 9.14
N LEU A 282 -29.14 1.91 10.20
CA LEU A 282 -28.13 1.51 11.18
C LEU A 282 -28.56 0.34 12.07
N ASP A 283 -29.86 0.03 12.15
CA ASP A 283 -30.36 -1.06 12.99
C ASP A 283 -30.16 -2.44 12.32
N THR A 284 -30.06 -2.45 10.98
CA THR A 284 -29.79 -3.67 10.19
C THR A 284 -28.33 -3.79 9.75
N LEU A 285 -27.56 -2.71 9.84
CA LEU A 285 -26.13 -2.69 9.51
C LEU A 285 -25.32 -3.53 10.50
N LYS A 286 -24.53 -4.47 9.99
CA LYS A 286 -23.64 -5.34 10.78
C LYS A 286 -22.17 -5.09 10.43
N PRO A 287 -21.56 -4.00 10.92
CA PRO A 287 -20.15 -3.72 10.63
C PRO A 287 -19.25 -4.76 11.30
N LYS A 288 -18.30 -5.29 10.54
CA LYS A 288 -17.21 -6.14 11.01
C LYS A 288 -15.96 -5.28 11.20
N ILE A 289 -15.88 -4.62 12.34
CA ILE A 289 -14.76 -3.73 12.66
C ILE A 289 -13.44 -4.50 12.74
N ASP A 290 -12.45 -4.03 11.99
CA ASP A 290 -11.10 -4.59 12.06
C ASP A 290 -10.46 -4.37 13.43
N LYS A 291 -9.90 -5.45 13.97
CA LYS A 291 -9.35 -5.49 15.34
C LYS A 291 -7.92 -4.97 15.41
N ASN A 292 -7.22 -4.94 14.29
CA ASN A 292 -5.87 -4.39 14.25
C ASN A 292 -5.97 -2.87 14.30
N GLU A 293 -6.82 -2.28 13.45
CA GLU A 293 -6.99 -0.85 13.33
C GLU A 293 -7.76 -0.21 14.48
N PHE A 294 -8.88 -0.81 14.90
CA PHE A 294 -9.76 -0.24 15.91
C PHE A 294 -9.76 -1.00 17.23
N ALA A 295 -10.04 -0.28 18.31
CA ALA A 295 -10.15 -0.87 19.63
C ALA A 295 -11.38 -1.80 19.70
N ASN A 296 -11.17 -3.08 20.00
CA ASN A 296 -12.23 -4.08 20.09
C ASN A 296 -12.27 -4.75 21.48
N SER A 297 -12.66 -3.97 22.49
CA SER A 297 -13.01 -4.49 23.82
C SER A 297 -14.47 -4.14 24.14
N GLY A 298 -15.18 -4.97 24.90
CA GLY A 298 -16.60 -4.74 25.23
C GLY A 298 -16.91 -3.35 25.83
N ASN A 299 -15.89 -2.72 26.46
CA ASN A 299 -15.98 -1.38 27.06
C ASN A 299 -15.67 -0.22 26.10
N THR A 300 -15.31 -0.50 24.84
CA THR A 300 -15.02 0.55 23.84
C THR A 300 -16.26 0.96 23.05
N ARG A 301 -16.26 2.19 22.52
CA ARG A 301 -17.34 2.72 21.67
C ARG A 301 -17.14 2.39 20.18
N SER A 302 -16.04 1.72 19.82
CA SER A 302 -15.76 1.40 18.42
C SER A 302 -16.78 0.43 17.83
N GLY A 303 -17.26 0.71 16.63
CA GLY A 303 -18.27 -0.10 15.95
C GLY A 303 -19.68 0.05 16.52
N LYS A 304 -19.91 1.03 17.40
CA LYS A 304 -21.23 1.32 17.95
C LYS A 304 -21.89 2.46 17.18
N VAL A 305 -23.21 2.41 17.12
CA VAL A 305 -24.03 3.52 16.67
C VAL A 305 -24.30 4.42 17.87
N LEU A 306 -24.04 5.71 17.74
CA LEU A 306 -24.31 6.71 18.78
C LEU A 306 -25.31 7.76 18.28
N ASP A 307 -26.17 8.19 19.19
CA ASP A 307 -27.07 9.31 18.98
C ASP A 307 -26.29 10.63 19.02
N VAL A 308 -26.69 11.60 18.20
CA VAL A 308 -26.08 12.94 18.12
C VAL A 308 -26.06 13.65 19.47
N GLN A 309 -27.11 13.49 20.30
CA GLN A 309 -27.17 14.05 21.66
C GLN A 309 -26.01 13.54 22.54
N LYS A 310 -25.70 12.24 22.46
CA LYS A 310 -24.57 11.65 23.21
C LYS A 310 -23.23 12.14 22.69
N ILE A 311 -23.15 12.49 21.41
CA ILE A 311 -21.94 13.05 20.80
C ILE A 311 -21.73 14.51 21.25
N GLU A 312 -22.81 15.27 21.40
CA GLU A 312 -22.78 16.64 21.91
C GLU A 312 -22.19 16.69 23.33
N GLU A 313 -22.57 15.76 24.20
CA GLU A 313 -22.03 15.63 25.57
C GLU A 313 -20.52 15.32 25.62
N ILE A 314 -19.96 14.74 24.56
CA ILE A 314 -18.56 14.27 24.50
C ILE A 314 -17.76 14.96 23.39
N GLN A 315 -18.19 16.16 22.97
CA GLN A 315 -17.58 16.84 21.82
C GLN A 315 -16.06 17.06 21.99
N ASP A 316 -15.57 17.16 23.23
CA ASP A 316 -14.14 17.27 23.55
C ASP A 316 -13.34 15.99 23.26
N ASP A 317 -14.01 14.84 23.20
CA ASP A 317 -13.41 13.55 22.83
C ASP A 317 -13.26 13.38 21.31
N LEU A 318 -13.82 14.29 20.50
CA LEU A 318 -13.65 14.30 19.05
C LEU A 318 -12.32 14.96 18.65
N GLU A 319 -11.74 14.49 17.55
CA GLU A 319 -10.66 15.21 16.87
C GLU A 319 -11.23 16.31 15.94
N ALA A 320 -10.37 17.09 15.30
CA ALA A 320 -10.76 18.30 14.56
C ALA A 320 -11.77 18.04 13.45
N TRP A 321 -11.55 17.02 12.61
CA TRP A 321 -12.48 16.65 11.53
C TRP A 321 -13.82 16.17 12.08
N GLY A 322 -13.82 15.39 13.16
CA GLY A 322 -15.00 14.91 13.86
C GLY A 322 -15.85 16.07 14.40
N LYS A 323 -15.22 17.12 14.95
CA LYS A 323 -15.94 18.34 15.36
C LYS A 323 -16.58 19.06 14.17
N ILE A 324 -15.89 19.11 13.03
CA ILE A 324 -16.38 19.74 11.81
C ILE A 324 -17.53 18.93 11.19
N ILE A 325 -17.38 17.61 11.12
CA ILE A 325 -18.42 16.65 10.67
C ILE A 325 -19.65 16.76 11.55
N PHE A 326 -19.48 16.73 12.87
CA PHE A 326 -20.57 16.88 13.81
C PHE A 326 -21.33 18.18 13.58
N LYS A 327 -20.62 19.31 13.44
CA LYS A 327 -21.25 20.62 13.23
C LYS A 327 -22.01 20.73 11.91
N ASN A 328 -21.44 20.24 10.81
CA ASN A 328 -21.97 20.51 9.46
C ASN A 328 -22.84 19.39 8.88
N ILE A 329 -22.62 18.13 9.27
CA ILE A 329 -23.38 16.98 8.77
C ILE A 329 -24.48 16.59 9.76
N LEU A 330 -24.14 16.44 11.05
CA LEU A 330 -25.04 15.83 12.03
C LEU A 330 -25.93 16.86 12.75
N ASN A 331 -25.37 17.95 13.26
CA ASN A 331 -26.08 18.95 14.07
C ASN A 331 -26.91 19.95 13.23
N SER A 332 -26.59 20.11 11.94
CA SER A 332 -27.35 20.97 11.02
C SER A 332 -28.83 20.54 10.94
N SER A 333 -29.11 19.24 11.01
CA SER A 333 -30.46 18.68 10.94
C SER A 333 -31.22 18.75 12.28
N SER A 334 -30.52 18.61 13.41
CA SER A 334 -31.14 18.65 14.75
C SER A 334 -31.76 20.01 15.08
N LYS A 335 -31.09 21.10 14.67
CA LYS A 335 -31.62 22.47 14.86
C LYS A 335 -32.80 22.78 13.94
N GLN A 336 -32.86 22.21 12.75
CA GLN A 336 -34.00 22.37 11.84
C GLN A 336 -35.26 21.71 12.43
N MET A 337 -35.13 20.48 12.97
CA MET A 337 -36.23 19.77 13.63
C MET A 337 -36.72 20.47 14.92
N GLU A 338 -35.84 21.04 15.74
CA GLU A 338 -36.26 21.79 16.94
C GLU A 338 -37.02 23.09 16.62
N ILE A 339 -36.71 23.74 15.50
CA ILE A 339 -37.41 24.94 15.05
C ILE A 339 -38.80 24.58 14.55
N ASP A 340 -38.93 23.53 13.74
CA ASP A 340 -40.22 23.10 13.19
C ASP A 340 -41.19 22.61 14.29
N LEU A 341 -40.68 22.00 15.37
CA LEU A 341 -41.47 21.60 16.54
C LEU A 341 -41.93 22.76 17.44
N ARG A 342 -41.30 23.94 17.34
CA ARG A 342 -41.68 25.14 18.11
C ARG A 342 -42.64 26.07 17.35
N VAL A 343 -42.80 25.85 16.05
CA VAL A 343 -43.65 26.67 15.16
C VAL A 343 -44.92 25.91 14.71
N GLY A 344 -45.03 24.63 15.05
CA GLY A 344 -46.18 23.76 14.77
C GLY A 344 -47.28 23.76 15.83
#